data_AF-A0A699ZU19-F1
#
_entry.id   AF-A0A699ZU19-F1
#
_cell.length_a   1.000
_cell.length_b   1.000
_cell.length_c   1.000
_cell.angle_alpha   90.00
_cell.angle_beta   90.00
_cell.angle_gamma   90.00
#
_symmetry.space_group_name_H-M   'P 1'
#
loop_
_entity.id
_entity.type
_entity.pdbx_description
1 polymer ?
#
loop_
_entity_poly.entity_id
_entity_poly.type
_entity_poly.pdbx_seq_one_letter_code
_entity_poly.pdbx_strand_id
1 'polypeptide(L)'
;MTPRSSAGPPGQPDLALQRSSATPAGAGGAQCYPDNRPVTSARAPLDEAERLLSLQLALKCADIGLIAEDQEVNIRWVECLEQEFFAQGDREKAAGLPVSPLMDRDKPGVSKSQVAFYDFVGTPMFQNFTHVFPGMQPMMDQLHTNY
;
A
#
# COMPACT_ATOMS: atom_id res chain seq x y z
N MET A 1 32.26 47.16 -40.45
CA MET A 1 32.66 46.25 -41.55
C MET A 1 32.29 44.83 -41.13
N THR A 2 31.60 44.11 -42.01
CA THR A 2 30.85 42.82 -41.92
C THR A 2 31.71 41.58 -41.52
N PRO A 3 31.19 40.32 -41.37
CA PRO A 3 29.84 39.77 -41.60
C PRO A 3 29.30 38.70 -40.59
N ARG A 4 28.06 38.27 -40.89
CA ARG A 4 27.27 37.07 -40.53
C ARG A 4 28.02 35.76 -40.24
N SER A 5 27.44 34.89 -39.40
CA SER A 5 26.88 33.60 -39.87
C SER A 5 26.01 32.89 -38.82
N SER A 6 24.90 32.35 -39.31
CA SER A 6 23.86 31.53 -38.69
C SER A 6 24.22 30.04 -38.62
N ALA A 7 23.75 29.33 -37.59
CA ALA A 7 23.44 27.90 -37.66
C ALA A 7 22.50 27.50 -36.50
N GLY A 8 21.25 27.17 -36.83
CA GLY A 8 20.35 26.38 -35.97
C GLY A 8 19.91 25.13 -36.76
N PRO A 9 19.83 23.93 -36.15
CA PRO A 9 19.34 22.74 -36.83
C PRO A 9 17.98 22.28 -36.21
N PRO A 10 17.33 21.20 -36.70
CA PRO A 10 16.37 21.29 -37.80
C PRO A 10 14.99 20.66 -37.48
N GLY A 11 13.97 21.04 -38.26
CA GLY A 11 12.96 20.12 -38.80
C GLY A 11 11.84 19.63 -37.87
N GLN A 12 10.79 20.44 -37.71
CA GLN A 12 9.43 19.91 -37.62
C GLN A 12 8.85 19.80 -39.05
N PRO A 13 8.05 18.76 -39.35
CA PRO A 13 6.99 18.91 -40.33
C PRO A 13 5.59 18.87 -39.69
N ASP A 14 4.75 19.62 -40.39
CA ASP A 14 3.46 20.23 -40.07
C ASP A 14 2.27 19.25 -39.91
N LEU A 15 1.27 19.72 -39.17
CA LEU A 15 -0.04 19.14 -38.99
C LEU A 15 -0.94 19.44 -40.19
N ALA A 16 -1.55 18.42 -40.78
CA ALA A 16 -2.83 18.59 -41.47
C ALA A 16 -3.69 17.32 -41.44
N LEU A 17 -4.77 17.41 -40.64
CA LEU A 17 -6.13 16.98 -40.97
C LEU A 17 -6.36 15.52 -41.40
N GLN A 18 -6.97 14.76 -40.49
CA GLN A 18 -8.22 14.06 -40.84
C GLN A 18 -9.14 13.92 -39.62
N ARG A 19 -10.37 14.41 -39.80
CA ARG A 19 -11.49 14.38 -38.85
C ARG A 19 -12.23 13.03 -38.94
N SER A 20 -13.08 12.83 -37.92
CA SER A 20 -14.28 11.96 -37.89
C SER A 20 -14.02 10.57 -37.28
N SER A 21 -14.83 10.02 -36.36
CA SER A 21 -16.13 10.41 -35.78
C SER A 21 -16.42 9.51 -34.57
N ALA A 22 -17.20 10.06 -33.64
CA ALA A 22 -18.05 9.46 -32.61
C ALA A 22 -18.05 7.93 -32.37
N THR A 23 -17.97 7.62 -31.07
CA THR A 23 -18.30 6.35 -30.39
C THR A 23 -19.69 5.80 -30.75
N PRO A 24 -19.88 4.48 -30.60
CA PRO A 24 -21.10 3.98 -29.98
C PRO A 24 -20.78 3.29 -28.65
N ALA A 25 -21.61 3.59 -27.66
CA ALA A 25 -21.71 2.82 -26.42
C ALA A 25 -22.17 1.39 -26.74
N GLY A 26 -21.50 0.41 -26.15
CA GLY A 26 -21.86 -1.01 -26.21
C GLY A 26 -21.49 -1.68 -24.90
N ALA A 27 -22.50 -2.08 -24.14
CA ALA A 27 -22.39 -2.87 -22.93
C ALA A 27 -21.76 -4.24 -23.23
N GLY A 28 -20.87 -4.73 -22.35
CA GLY A 28 -20.38 -6.10 -22.44
C GLY A 28 -19.17 -6.38 -21.55
N GLY A 29 -19.44 -7.02 -20.40
CA GLY A 29 -18.53 -7.92 -19.69
C GLY A 29 -17.15 -7.40 -19.28
N ALA A 30 -16.93 -7.24 -17.98
CA ALA A 30 -15.59 -7.37 -17.43
C ALA A 30 -15.09 -8.80 -17.74
N GLN A 31 -14.40 -8.96 -18.87
CA GLN A 31 -13.74 -10.20 -19.24
C GLN A 31 -12.57 -10.35 -18.27
N CYS A 32 -12.78 -11.15 -17.22
CA CYS A 32 -11.71 -11.64 -16.37
C CYS A 32 -10.73 -12.39 -17.29
N TYR A 33 -9.58 -11.79 -17.61
CA TYR A 33 -8.51 -12.54 -18.24
C TYR A 33 -8.11 -13.65 -17.27
N PRO A 34 -8.01 -14.92 -17.70
CA PRO A 34 -7.45 -15.95 -16.85
C PRO A 34 -6.01 -15.54 -16.55
N ASP A 35 -5.71 -15.31 -15.26
CA ASP A 35 -4.36 -15.07 -14.79
C ASP A 35 -3.53 -16.32 -15.10
N ASN A 36 -2.78 -16.25 -16.19
CA ASN A 36 -1.99 -17.35 -16.73
C ASN A 36 -0.58 -17.38 -16.12
N ARG A 37 -0.35 -16.68 -15.00
CA ARG A 37 0.88 -16.83 -14.21
C ARG A 37 0.95 -18.28 -13.71
N PRO A 38 2.11 -18.93 -13.80
CA PRO A 38 2.28 -20.25 -13.21
C PRO A 38 1.97 -20.13 -11.72
N VAL A 39 0.84 -20.70 -11.30
CA VAL A 39 0.54 -20.89 -9.89
C VAL A 39 1.63 -21.80 -9.37
N THR A 40 2.65 -21.22 -8.75
CA THR A 40 3.63 -21.98 -7.96
C THR A 40 2.79 -22.82 -7.01
N SER A 41 2.80 -24.14 -7.16
CA SER A 41 1.77 -24.98 -6.53
C SER A 41 1.77 -24.70 -5.04
N ALA A 42 0.67 -24.18 -4.51
CA ALA A 42 0.54 -23.87 -3.10
C ALA A 42 0.96 -25.12 -2.31
N ARG A 43 1.96 -24.97 -1.46
CA ARG A 43 2.45 -26.07 -0.64
C ARG A 43 1.34 -26.48 0.32
N ALA A 44 0.95 -27.74 0.29
CA ALA A 44 0.04 -28.28 1.29
C ALA A 44 0.71 -28.22 2.68
N PRO A 45 -0.02 -27.92 3.75
CA PRO A 45 0.52 -27.99 5.10
C PRO A 45 0.96 -29.43 5.40
N LEU A 46 2.07 -29.58 6.15
CA LEU A 46 2.64 -30.87 6.55
C LEU A 46 1.73 -31.60 7.53
N ASP A 47 1.09 -30.87 8.43
CA ASP A 47 0.16 -31.38 9.44
C ASP A 47 -0.90 -30.33 9.81
N GLU A 48 -1.80 -30.71 10.74
CA GLU A 48 -2.86 -29.81 11.21
C GLU A 48 -2.31 -28.61 12.01
N ALA A 49 -1.16 -28.75 12.67
CA ALA A 49 -0.56 -27.65 13.43
C ALA A 49 -0.04 -26.56 12.47
N GLU A 50 0.63 -26.94 11.38
CA GLU A 50 1.06 -26.00 10.34
C GLU A 50 -0.14 -25.37 9.63
N ARG A 51 -1.20 -26.15 9.37
CA ARG A 51 -2.45 -25.63 8.81
C ARG A 51 -3.08 -24.57 9.71
N LEU A 52 -3.18 -24.82 11.01
CA LEU A 52 -3.73 -23.87 11.97
C LEU A 52 -2.85 -22.63 12.11
N LEU A 53 -1.52 -22.80 12.19
CA LEU A 53 -0.57 -21.69 12.26
C LEU A 53 -0.66 -20.79 11.03
N SER A 54 -0.81 -21.38 9.84
CA SER A 54 -0.97 -20.66 8.58
C SER A 54 -2.23 -19.78 8.58
N LEU A 55 -3.35 -20.31 9.08
CA LEU A 55 -4.60 -19.56 9.21
C LEU A 55 -4.51 -18.46 10.27
N GLN A 56 -3.83 -18.72 11.39
CA GLN A 56 -3.58 -17.71 12.42
C GLN A 56 -2.71 -16.57 11.88
N LEU A 57 -1.66 -16.89 11.13
CA LEU A 57 -0.80 -15.89 10.48
C LEU A 57 -1.60 -15.07 9.47
N ALA A 58 -2.42 -15.71 8.63
CA ALA A 58 -3.30 -15.00 7.69
C ALA A 58 -4.25 -14.03 8.41
N LEU A 59 -4.84 -14.45 9.54
CA LEU A 59 -5.66 -13.57 10.37
C LEU A 59 -4.87 -12.39 10.94
N LYS A 60 -3.60 -12.57 11.31
CA LYS A 60 -2.76 -11.47 11.82
C LYS A 60 -2.31 -10.52 10.73
N CYS A 61 -2.01 -11.02 9.54
CA CYS A 61 -1.78 -10.18 8.37
C CYS A 61 -3.04 -9.37 8.02
N ALA A 62 -4.23 -9.95 8.13
CA ALA A 62 -5.48 -9.22 7.90
C ALA A 62 -5.72 -8.10 8.93
N ASP A 63 -5.43 -8.37 10.21
CA ASP A 63 -5.63 -7.42 11.33
C ASP A 63 -4.83 -6.13 11.15
N ILE A 64 -3.63 -6.21 10.57
CA ILE A 64 -2.79 -5.04 10.28
C ILE A 64 -2.64 -4.75 8.78
N GLY A 65 -3.52 -5.32 7.96
CA GLY A 65 -3.42 -5.32 6.50
C GLY A 65 -3.41 -3.94 5.86
N LEU A 66 -3.86 -2.91 6.59
CA LEU A 66 -3.85 -1.51 6.16
C LEU A 66 -2.46 -1.03 5.71
N ILE A 67 -1.37 -1.63 6.21
CA ILE A 67 0.00 -1.29 5.78
C ILE A 67 0.33 -1.71 4.36
N ALA A 68 -0.46 -2.62 3.79
CA ALA A 68 -0.34 -3.14 2.44
C ALA A 68 -1.49 -2.68 1.52
N GLU A 69 -2.30 -1.72 1.95
CA GLU A 69 -3.33 -1.07 1.13
C GLU A 69 -2.77 0.13 0.35
N ASP A 70 -3.54 0.67 -0.59
CA ASP A 70 -3.18 1.91 -1.29
C ASP A 70 -2.83 3.04 -0.30
N GLN A 71 -1.79 3.82 -0.63
CA GLN A 71 -1.21 4.80 0.29
C GLN A 71 -2.23 5.79 0.87
N GLU A 72 -3.17 6.28 0.06
CA GLU A 72 -4.22 7.19 0.54
C GLU A 72 -5.14 6.54 1.58
N VAL A 73 -5.42 5.24 1.42
CA VAL A 73 -6.23 4.46 2.36
C VAL A 73 -5.44 4.22 3.64
N ASN A 74 -4.16 3.82 3.52
CA ASN A 74 -3.25 3.65 4.63
C ASN A 74 -3.19 4.89 5.52
N ILE A 75 -2.93 6.06 4.93
CA ILE A 75 -2.79 7.34 5.65
C ILE A 75 -4.07 7.65 6.43
N ARG A 76 -5.26 7.51 5.81
CA ARG A 76 -6.53 7.77 6.49
C ARG A 76 -6.74 6.86 7.70
N TRP A 77 -6.38 5.58 7.59
CA TRP A 77 -6.47 4.66 8.72
C TRP A 77 -5.52 5.02 9.86
N VAL A 78 -4.28 5.42 9.54
CA VAL A 78 -3.31 5.89 10.54
C VAL A 78 -3.81 7.15 11.25
N GLU A 79 -4.41 8.10 10.51
CA GLU A 79 -5.02 9.30 11.08
C GLU A 79 -6.19 8.97 12.03
N CYS A 80 -7.06 8.04 11.64
CA CYS A 80 -8.15 7.58 12.51
C CYS A 80 -7.62 6.91 13.79
N LEU A 81 -6.59 6.06 13.67
CA LEU A 81 -5.96 5.39 14.80
C LEU A 81 -5.31 6.40 15.76
N GLU A 82 -4.61 7.40 15.22
CA GLU A 82 -3.99 8.46 16.03
C GLU A 82 -5.03 9.29 16.78
N GLN A 83 -6.15 9.62 16.14
CA GLN A 83 -7.26 10.31 16.79
C GLN A 83 -7.87 9.49 17.94
N GLU A 84 -8.03 8.18 17.74
CA GLU A 84 -8.52 7.28 18.79
C GLU A 84 -7.56 7.22 19.98
N PHE A 85 -6.26 7.12 19.71
CA PHE A 85 -5.21 7.10 20.74
C PHE A 85 -5.18 8.40 21.54
N PHE A 86 -5.27 9.54 20.87
CA PHE A 86 -5.35 10.84 21.55
C PHE A 86 -6.63 10.98 22.37
N ALA A 87 -7.78 10.48 21.89
CA ALA A 87 -9.02 10.48 22.66
C ALA A 87 -8.93 9.57 23.90
N GLN A 88 -8.15 8.48 23.86
CA GLN A 88 -7.84 7.70 25.04
C GLN A 88 -6.93 8.47 26.01
N GLY A 89 -5.86 9.10 25.53
CA GLY A 89 -4.95 9.86 26.38
C GLY A 89 -5.62 11.05 27.07
N ASP A 90 -6.57 11.73 26.41
CA ASP A 90 -7.37 12.78 27.04
C ASP A 90 -8.22 12.25 28.20
N ARG A 91 -8.81 11.05 28.02
CA ARG A 91 -9.58 10.38 29.09
C ARG A 91 -8.68 9.97 30.26
N GLU A 92 -7.45 9.51 29.97
CA GLU A 92 -6.46 9.19 30.99
C GLU A 92 -6.05 10.46 31.78
N LYS A 93 -5.74 11.58 31.09
CA LYS A 93 -5.45 12.89 31.73
C LYS A 93 -6.62 13.34 32.61
N ALA A 94 -7.85 13.27 32.09
CA ALA A 94 -9.06 13.69 32.83
C ALA A 94 -9.32 12.82 34.07
N ALA A 95 -8.96 11.53 34.03
CA ALA A 95 -9.04 10.62 35.15
C ALA A 95 -7.87 10.74 36.15
N GLY A 96 -6.88 11.61 35.89
CA GLY A 96 -5.67 11.74 36.70
C GLY A 96 -4.72 10.54 36.57
N LEU A 97 -4.82 9.77 35.49
CA LEU A 97 -3.96 8.63 35.20
C LEU A 97 -2.72 9.07 34.39
N PRO A 98 -1.60 8.33 34.49
CA PRO A 98 -0.49 8.47 33.54
C PRO A 98 -0.98 8.21 32.12
N VAL A 99 -0.62 9.10 31.20
CA VAL A 99 -0.97 8.94 29.78
C VAL A 99 -0.14 7.84 29.15
N SER A 100 -0.81 6.92 28.48
CA SER A 100 -0.22 5.79 27.77
C SER A 100 0.72 6.25 26.64
N PRO A 101 1.74 5.46 26.28
CA PRO A 101 2.63 5.77 25.17
C PRO A 101 1.85 6.05 23.87
N LEU A 102 2.30 7.04 23.09
CA LEU A 102 1.70 7.50 21.83
C LEU A 102 0.29 8.14 21.95
N MET A 103 -0.31 8.16 23.14
CA MET A 103 -1.67 8.68 23.36
C MET A 103 -1.71 10.15 23.78
N ASP A 104 -0.55 10.80 23.91
CA ASP A 104 -0.45 12.22 24.28
C ASP A 104 -0.41 13.11 23.03
N ARG A 105 -1.50 13.83 22.75
CA ARG A 105 -1.61 14.75 21.60
C ARG A 105 -0.59 15.90 21.59
N ASP A 106 0.05 16.17 22.72
CA ASP A 106 1.09 17.19 22.85
C ASP A 106 2.49 16.64 22.50
N LYS A 107 2.57 15.35 22.13
CA LYS A 107 3.80 14.62 21.76
C LYS A 107 3.65 13.98 20.37
N PRO A 108 4.75 13.49 19.76
CA PRO A 108 4.65 12.66 18.56
C PRO A 108 3.74 11.44 18.79
N GLY A 109 2.70 11.31 17.98
CA GLY A 109 1.75 10.20 18.03
C GLY A 109 2.09 9.05 17.10
N VAL A 110 1.07 8.23 16.81
CA VAL A 110 1.18 7.00 16.01
C VAL A 110 1.74 7.27 14.61
N SER A 111 1.40 8.41 14.00
CA SER A 111 1.86 8.78 12.66
C SER A 111 3.39 8.87 12.57
N LYS A 112 4.05 9.31 13.65
CA LYS A 112 5.53 9.41 13.71
C LYS A 112 6.21 8.08 14.07
N SER A 113 5.43 7.09 14.52
CA SER A 113 5.93 5.76 14.87
C SER A 113 5.82 4.73 13.73
N GLN A 114 5.20 5.10 12.59
CA GLN A 114 4.94 4.17 11.49
C GLN A 114 6.22 3.51 10.95
N VAL A 115 7.30 4.25 10.72
CA VAL A 115 8.57 3.66 10.24
C VAL A 115 9.04 2.51 11.15
N ALA A 116 9.03 2.73 12.47
CA ALA A 116 9.40 1.70 13.43
C ALA A 116 8.40 0.52 13.43
N PHE A 117 7.10 0.79 13.26
CA PHE A 117 6.11 -0.27 13.12
C PHE A 117 6.37 -1.15 11.89
N TYR A 118 6.71 -0.55 10.74
CA TYR A 118 7.09 -1.30 9.54
C TYR A 118 8.37 -2.10 9.76
N ASP A 119 9.41 -1.51 10.35
CA ASP A 119 10.71 -2.17 10.56
C ASP A 119 10.61 -3.38 11.50
N PHE A 120 9.87 -3.23 12.60
CA PHE A 120 9.88 -4.22 13.68
C PHE A 120 8.67 -5.17 13.68
N VAL A 121 7.57 -4.82 13.03
CA VAL A 121 6.33 -5.61 13.04
C VAL A 121 5.86 -5.95 11.63
N GLY A 122 5.58 -4.93 10.81
CA GLY A 122 4.95 -5.09 9.50
C GLY A 122 5.81 -5.90 8.52
N THR A 123 7.00 -5.40 8.18
CA THR A 123 7.90 -6.01 7.20
C THR A 123 8.25 -7.46 7.54
N PRO A 124 8.72 -7.81 8.76
CA PRO A 124 9.06 -9.19 9.07
C PRO A 124 7.86 -10.16 8.97
N MET A 125 6.66 -9.71 9.36
CA MET A 125 5.48 -10.57 9.29
C MET A 125 5.03 -10.82 7.85
N PHE A 126 4.94 -9.76 7.03
CA PHE A 126 4.52 -9.87 5.64
C PHE A 126 5.54 -10.61 4.78
N GLN A 127 6.84 -10.43 5.03
CA GLN A 127 7.89 -11.21 4.36
C GLN A 127 7.74 -12.72 4.60
N ASN A 128 7.48 -13.14 5.85
CA ASN A 128 7.24 -14.56 6.14
C ASN A 128 5.93 -15.05 5.50
N PHE A 129 4.89 -14.22 5.53
CA PHE A 129 3.60 -14.56 4.93
C PHE A 129 3.70 -14.74 3.41
N THR A 130 4.34 -13.82 2.67
CA THR A 130 4.50 -13.95 1.22
C THR A 130 5.48 -15.03 0.82
N HIS A 131 6.45 -15.38 1.68
CA HIS A 131 7.32 -16.54 1.46
C HIS A 131 6.52 -17.85 1.44
N VAL A 132 5.57 -18.01 2.37
CA VAL A 132 4.69 -19.20 2.44
C VAL A 132 3.58 -19.15 1.38
N PHE A 133 3.09 -17.95 1.08
CA PHE A 133 2.03 -17.70 0.10
C PHE A 133 2.52 -16.77 -1.02
N PRO A 134 3.27 -17.28 -2.03
CA PRO A 134 3.84 -16.44 -3.09
C PRO A 134 2.81 -15.62 -3.87
N GLY A 135 1.55 -16.08 -3.93
CA GLY A 135 0.46 -15.32 -4.54
C GLY A 135 0.15 -13.99 -3.85
N MET A 136 0.59 -13.80 -2.61
CA MET A 136 0.39 -12.59 -1.81
C MET A 136 1.52 -11.57 -1.97
N GLN A 137 2.50 -11.81 -2.87
CA GLN A 137 3.58 -10.87 -3.16
C GLN A 137 3.13 -9.41 -3.40
N PRO A 138 1.99 -9.12 -4.07
CA PRO A 138 1.52 -7.75 -4.23
C PRO A 138 1.34 -6.97 -2.91
N MET A 139 1.02 -7.65 -1.80
CA MET A 139 0.91 -7.00 -0.49
C MET A 139 2.27 -6.48 -0.01
N MET A 140 3.34 -7.25 -0.25
CA MET A 140 4.70 -6.84 0.11
C MET A 140 5.19 -5.68 -0.78
N ASP A 141 4.85 -5.71 -2.06
CA ASP A 141 5.19 -4.65 -3.01
C ASP A 141 4.49 -3.32 -2.62
N GLN A 142 3.22 -3.38 -2.21
CA GLN A 142 2.50 -2.22 -1.72
C GLN A 142 3.06 -1.71 -0.38
N LEU A 143 3.40 -2.62 0.54
CA LEU A 143 4.03 -2.27 1.82
C LEU A 143 5.34 -1.49 1.59
N HIS A 144 6.18 -1.92 0.64
CA HIS A 144 7.38 -1.18 0.25
C HIS A 144 7.10 0.18 -0.38
N THR A 145 5.96 0.36 -1.04
CA THR A 145 5.53 1.64 -1.63
C THR A 145 5.06 2.62 -0.55
N ASN A 146 4.46 2.12 0.53
CA ASN A 146 3.94 2.94 1.62
C ASN A 146 4.99 3.37 2.65
N TYR A 147 6.14 2.67 2.70
CA TYR A 147 7.24 2.93 3.64
C TYR A 147 7.97 4.24 3.34
#